data_AF-A0A935VM31-F1
#
_entry.id   AF-A0A935VM31-F1
#
_cell.length_a   1.000
_cell.length_b   1.000
_cell.length_c   1.000
_cell.angle_alpha   90.00
_cell.angle_beta   90.00
_cell.angle_gamma   90.00
#
_symmetry.space_group_name_H-M   'P 1'
#
loop_
_entity.id
_entity.type
_entity.pdbx_description
1 polymer ?
#
loop_
_entity_poly.entity_id
_entity_poly.type
_entity_poly.pdbx_seq_one_letter_code
_entity_poly.pdbx_strand_id
1 'polypeptide(L)'
;MLKQKRLPPKELQKAYEDYIVLKPDYLKEYGSNLEKEEKLSAQERIEDFFADSVDVGMHELEKFALLLEQVLAKNEKVKITMKGYCSPLASTDYNVNLAKRRISSLRNYFNEYKGGMFVKYVDNPDSTQGRITYEDVEIGELPISRVSDDLKDKKNSVYSPFAARERKIQIIAVSFGE
;
A
#
# COMPACT_ATOMS: atom_id res chain seq x y z
N MET A 1 9.14 26.66 -10.14
CA MET A 1 8.89 26.01 -8.83
C MET A 1 7.46 25.50 -8.77
N LEU A 2 7.22 24.21 -9.04
CA LEU A 2 5.91 23.61 -8.79
C LEU A 2 5.75 23.42 -7.28
N LYS A 3 4.88 24.22 -6.68
CA LYS A 3 4.43 24.01 -5.29
C LYS A 3 3.72 22.65 -5.26
N GLN A 4 4.33 21.66 -4.61
CA GLN A 4 3.62 20.43 -4.22
C GLN A 4 2.48 20.86 -3.28
N LYS A 5 1.25 20.97 -3.81
CA LYS A 5 0.05 21.07 -2.98
C LYS A 5 0.03 19.81 -2.11
N ARG A 6 0.17 19.99 -0.80
CA ARG A 6 -0.02 18.93 0.20
C ARG A 6 -1.50 18.55 0.16
N LEU A 7 -1.84 17.57 -0.69
CA LEU A 7 -3.17 16.99 -0.71
C LEU A 7 -3.43 16.36 0.66
N PRO A 8 -4.65 16.48 1.22
CA PRO A 8 -5.00 15.72 2.40
C PRO A 8 -4.76 14.24 2.10
N PRO A 9 -4.28 13.45 3.07
CA PRO A 9 -4.13 12.02 2.86
C PRO A 9 -5.49 11.45 2.40
N LYS A 10 -5.51 10.74 1.27
CA LYS A 10 -6.70 9.96 0.92
C LYS A 10 -6.85 8.84 1.95
N GLU A 11 -8.07 8.66 2.44
CA GLU A 11 -8.49 7.47 3.18
C GLU A 11 -8.09 6.23 2.36
N LEU A 12 -7.50 5.23 2.98
CA LEU A 12 -6.94 4.09 2.25
C LEU A 12 -8.03 3.31 1.50
N GLN A 13 -9.24 3.23 2.07
CA GLN A 13 -10.41 2.63 1.43
C GLN A 13 -10.79 3.38 0.15
N LYS A 14 -10.87 4.70 0.20
CA LYS A 14 -11.06 5.53 -0.99
C LYS A 14 -9.93 5.38 -2.00
N ALA A 15 -8.68 5.28 -1.54
CA ALA A 15 -7.54 5.06 -2.43
C ALA A 15 -7.62 3.70 -3.14
N TYR A 16 -8.14 2.67 -2.47
CA TYR A 16 -8.45 1.37 -3.06
C TYR A 16 -9.57 1.49 -4.11
N GLU A 17 -10.72 2.10 -3.76
CA GLU A 17 -11.84 2.33 -4.69
C GLU A 17 -11.40 3.09 -5.94
N ASP A 18 -10.67 4.19 -5.76
CA ASP A 18 -10.09 5.00 -6.84
C ASP A 18 -9.09 4.20 -7.69
N TYR A 19 -8.47 3.15 -7.14
CA TYR A 19 -7.49 2.33 -7.86
C TYR A 19 -8.16 1.20 -8.66
N ILE A 20 -9.20 0.57 -8.11
CA ILE A 20 -9.98 -0.47 -8.80
C ILE A 20 -10.59 0.05 -10.10
N VAL A 21 -11.07 1.30 -10.11
CA VAL A 21 -11.64 1.92 -11.32
C VAL A 21 -10.61 2.13 -12.44
N LEU A 22 -9.31 2.02 -12.15
CA LEU A 22 -8.24 2.09 -13.16
C LEU A 22 -8.00 0.76 -13.87
N LYS A 23 -8.58 -0.36 -13.42
CA LYS A 23 -8.37 -1.69 -14.03
C LYS A 23 -8.57 -1.69 -15.56
N PRO A 24 -9.61 -1.05 -16.14
CA PRO A 24 -9.77 -0.97 -17.60
C PRO A 24 -8.61 -0.28 -18.31
N ASP A 25 -8.03 0.77 -17.72
CA ASP A 25 -6.86 1.46 -18.27
C ASP A 25 -5.64 0.54 -18.24
N TYR A 26 -5.44 -0.21 -17.15
CA TYR A 26 -4.36 -1.21 -17.07
C TYR A 26 -4.49 -2.30 -18.14
N LEU A 27 -5.69 -2.85 -18.33
CA LEU A 27 -5.97 -3.85 -19.37
C LEU A 27 -5.69 -3.33 -20.78
N LYS A 28 -6.07 -2.08 -21.04
CA LYS A 28 -5.87 -1.42 -22.34
C LYS A 28 -4.38 -1.13 -22.61
N GLU A 29 -3.71 -0.46 -21.68
CA GLU A 29 -2.36 0.06 -21.88
C GLU A 29 -1.31 -1.06 -21.83
N TYR A 30 -1.46 -2.04 -20.93
CA TYR A 30 -0.54 -3.18 -20.87
C TYR A 30 -0.71 -4.16 -22.04
N GLY A 31 -1.94 -4.31 -22.53
CA GLY A 31 -2.26 -5.09 -23.73
C GLY A 31 -1.95 -4.38 -25.06
N SER A 32 -1.48 -3.12 -25.02
CA SER A 32 -1.24 -2.34 -26.23
C SER A 32 -0.11 -2.93 -27.08
N ASN A 33 -0.29 -2.89 -28.41
CA ASN A 33 0.67 -3.41 -29.40
C ASN A 33 1.04 -4.90 -29.21
N LEU A 34 0.17 -5.67 -28.55
CA LEU A 34 0.23 -7.13 -28.47
C LEU A 34 -0.94 -7.70 -29.27
N GLU A 35 -0.74 -8.86 -29.87
CA GLU A 35 -1.74 -9.52 -30.69
C GLU A 35 -2.08 -10.92 -30.14
N LYS A 36 -3.31 -11.38 -30.43
CA LYS A 36 -3.78 -12.75 -30.17
C LYS A 36 -3.45 -13.25 -28.74
N GLU A 37 -2.72 -14.36 -28.63
CA GLU A 37 -2.42 -15.04 -27.37
C GLU A 37 -1.59 -14.17 -26.42
N GLU A 38 -0.67 -13.34 -26.95
CA GLU A 38 0.16 -12.47 -26.12
C GLU A 38 -0.66 -11.38 -25.43
N LYS A 39 -1.65 -10.84 -26.14
CA LYS A 39 -2.56 -9.83 -25.59
C LYS A 39 -3.47 -10.43 -24.52
N LEU A 40 -4.05 -11.60 -24.79
CA LEU A 40 -4.89 -12.32 -23.83
C LEU A 40 -4.11 -12.62 -22.56
N SER A 41 -2.90 -13.18 -22.69
CA SER A 41 -2.02 -13.46 -21.56
C SER A 41 -1.61 -12.21 -20.78
N ALA A 42 -1.40 -11.08 -21.46
CA ALA A 42 -1.13 -9.80 -20.79
C ALA A 42 -2.34 -9.29 -19.99
N GLN A 43 -3.55 -9.43 -20.54
CA GLN A 43 -4.79 -9.04 -19.87
C GLN A 43 -5.10 -9.93 -18.67
N GLU A 44 -4.92 -11.25 -18.80
CA GLU A 44 -5.05 -12.21 -17.68
C GLU A 44 -4.10 -11.84 -16.52
N ARG A 45 -2.84 -11.51 -16.80
CA ARG A 45 -1.90 -11.06 -15.74
C ARG A 45 -2.37 -9.80 -15.00
N ILE A 46 -3.11 -8.92 -15.67
CA ILE A 46 -3.70 -7.73 -15.03
C ILE A 46 -4.92 -8.14 -14.20
N GLU A 47 -5.82 -8.95 -14.75
CA GLU A 47 -6.96 -9.52 -14.02
C GLU A 47 -6.49 -10.17 -12.71
N ASP A 48 -5.52 -11.09 -12.79
CA ASP A 48 -4.93 -11.79 -11.65
C ASP A 48 -4.29 -10.83 -10.65
N PHE A 49 -3.59 -9.78 -11.11
CA PHE A 49 -3.01 -8.81 -10.20
C PHE A 49 -4.08 -8.05 -9.41
N PHE A 50 -5.15 -7.59 -10.05
CA PHE A 50 -6.21 -6.88 -9.35
C PHE A 50 -6.93 -7.82 -8.36
N ALA A 51 -7.30 -9.02 -8.79
CA ALA A 51 -7.99 -9.98 -7.93
C ALA A 51 -7.10 -10.47 -6.77
N ASP A 52 -5.92 -11.00 -7.09
CA ASP A 52 -5.10 -11.75 -6.11
C ASP A 52 -4.19 -10.86 -5.27
N SER A 53 -3.96 -9.61 -5.67
CA SER A 53 -3.09 -8.69 -4.93
C SER A 53 -3.84 -7.48 -4.39
N VAL A 54 -4.68 -6.82 -5.20
CA VAL A 54 -5.34 -5.57 -4.76
C VAL A 54 -6.53 -5.88 -3.87
N ASP A 55 -7.47 -6.71 -4.34
CA ASP A 55 -8.68 -7.05 -3.59
C ASP A 55 -8.34 -7.87 -2.34
N VAL A 56 -7.53 -8.93 -2.52
CA VAL A 56 -7.03 -9.74 -1.41
C VAL A 56 -6.28 -8.88 -0.39
N GLY A 57 -5.42 -7.96 -0.82
CA GLY A 57 -4.67 -7.10 0.08
C GLY A 57 -5.57 -6.21 0.96
N MET A 58 -6.67 -5.69 0.41
CA MET A 58 -7.65 -4.93 1.19
C MET A 58 -8.40 -5.81 2.18
N HIS A 59 -8.86 -7.00 1.76
CA HIS A 59 -9.52 -7.97 2.62
C HIS A 59 -8.62 -8.44 3.77
N GLU A 60 -7.34 -8.70 3.50
CA GLU A 60 -6.36 -9.08 4.53
C GLU A 60 -6.14 -7.95 5.54
N LEU A 61 -6.12 -6.70 5.08
CA LEU A 61 -5.99 -5.54 5.97
C LEU A 61 -7.23 -5.38 6.88
N GLU A 62 -8.43 -5.58 6.36
CA GLU A 62 -9.66 -5.54 7.17
C GLU A 62 -9.67 -6.64 8.23
N LYS A 63 -9.27 -7.86 7.85
CA LYS A 63 -9.12 -8.98 8.77
C LYS A 63 -8.04 -8.69 9.81
N PHE A 64 -6.92 -8.09 9.41
CA PHE A 64 -5.86 -7.67 10.32
C PHE A 64 -6.40 -6.68 11.37
N ALA A 65 -7.15 -5.66 10.95
CA ALA A 65 -7.73 -4.69 11.87
C ALA A 65 -8.71 -5.35 12.86
N LEU A 66 -9.56 -6.28 12.39
CA LEU A 66 -10.46 -7.03 13.26
C LEU A 66 -9.70 -7.84 14.33
N LEU A 67 -8.60 -8.49 13.94
CA LEU A 67 -7.78 -9.26 14.88
C LEU A 67 -7.03 -8.35 15.86
N LEU A 68 -6.52 -7.21 15.38
CA LEU A 68 -5.84 -6.21 16.19
C LEU A 68 -6.78 -5.67 17.30
N GLU A 69 -8.05 -5.41 16.99
CA GLU A 69 -9.06 -5.04 17.98
C GLU A 69 -9.20 -6.08 19.10
N GLN A 70 -9.29 -7.36 18.75
CA GLN A 70 -9.42 -8.45 19.73
C GLN A 70 -8.19 -8.57 20.63
N VAL A 71 -7.01 -8.34 20.06
CA VAL A 71 -5.73 -8.35 20.77
C VAL A 71 -5.66 -7.19 21.76
N LEU A 72 -5.94 -5.97 21.30
CA LEU A 72 -5.91 -4.76 22.14
C LEU A 72 -6.96 -4.79 23.26
N ALA A 73 -8.13 -5.41 23.03
CA ALA A 73 -9.16 -5.61 24.04
C ALA A 73 -8.70 -6.53 25.19
N LYS A 74 -7.65 -7.33 24.99
CA LYS A 74 -7.01 -8.16 26.02
C LYS A 74 -5.83 -7.47 26.69
N ASN A 75 -5.68 -6.16 26.49
CA ASN A 75 -4.59 -5.33 26.99
C ASN A 75 -3.20 -5.67 26.43
N GLU A 76 -3.16 -6.38 25.30
CA GLU A 76 -1.90 -6.70 24.62
C GLU A 76 -1.27 -5.44 24.01
N LYS A 77 0.06 -5.39 24.03
CA LYS A 77 0.84 -4.29 23.43
C LYS A 77 1.44 -4.77 22.13
N VAL A 78 1.07 -4.12 21.04
CA VAL A 78 1.45 -4.51 19.69
C VAL A 78 2.33 -3.44 19.08
N LYS A 79 3.50 -3.85 18.57
CA LYS A 79 4.30 -3.04 17.66
C LYS A 79 4.02 -3.48 16.22
N ILE A 80 3.66 -2.52 15.37
CA ILE A 80 3.37 -2.75 13.95
C ILE A 80 4.46 -2.06 13.15
N THR A 81 5.30 -2.87 12.50
CA THR A 81 6.38 -2.38 11.65
C THR A 81 5.93 -2.36 10.20
N MET A 82 6.02 -1.19 9.56
CA MET A 82 5.52 -0.92 8.22
C MET A 82 6.65 -0.52 7.28
N LYS A 83 6.51 -0.89 6.01
CA LYS A 83 7.39 -0.45 4.93
C LYS A 83 6.59 -0.07 3.70
N GLY A 84 6.89 1.11 3.15
CA GLY A 84 6.35 1.59 1.89
C GLY A 84 7.35 1.35 0.76
N TYR A 85 6.84 0.93 -0.40
CA TYR A 85 7.63 0.65 -1.60
C TYR A 85 7.18 1.55 -2.73
N CYS A 86 8.09 1.88 -3.66
CA CYS A 86 7.78 2.54 -4.93
C CYS A 86 8.46 1.83 -6.11
N SER A 87 7.86 1.97 -7.29
CA SER A 87 8.49 1.64 -8.57
C SER A 87 9.58 2.66 -8.93
N PRO A 88 10.63 2.30 -9.68
CA PRO A 88 11.81 3.15 -9.96
C PRO A 88 11.57 4.32 -10.94
N LEU A 89 10.32 4.70 -11.19
CA LEU A 89 9.93 5.69 -12.20
C LEU A 89 10.36 7.13 -11.90
N ALA A 90 10.67 7.44 -10.64
CA ALA A 90 10.97 8.79 -10.18
C ALA A 90 12.29 8.81 -9.40
N SER A 91 12.85 10.00 -9.18
CA SER A 91 14.07 10.16 -8.37
C SER A 91 13.91 9.52 -6.98
N THR A 92 15.00 8.99 -6.43
CA THR A 92 15.04 8.36 -5.10
C THR A 92 14.38 9.20 -4.01
N ASP A 93 14.71 10.50 -3.92
CA ASP A 93 14.12 11.42 -2.93
C ASP A 93 12.59 11.55 -3.07
N TYR A 94 12.11 11.57 -4.32
CA TYR A 94 10.68 11.59 -4.58
C TYR A 94 10.01 10.29 -4.16
N ASN A 95 10.63 9.14 -4.47
CA ASN A 95 10.11 7.83 -4.12
C ASN A 95 10.11 7.59 -2.60
N VAL A 96 11.12 8.08 -1.87
CA VAL A 96 11.12 8.09 -0.40
C VAL A 96 9.92 8.87 0.13
N ASN A 97 9.67 10.07 -0.39
CA ASN A 97 8.53 10.89 0.03
C ASN A 97 7.18 10.25 -0.37
N LEU A 98 7.09 9.61 -1.52
CA LEU A 98 5.88 8.92 -1.95
C LEU A 98 5.57 7.72 -1.04
N ALA A 99 6.57 6.92 -0.69
CA ALA A 99 6.34 5.80 0.20
C ALA A 99 6.06 6.22 1.65
N LYS A 100 6.59 7.35 2.14
CA LYS A 100 6.12 8.00 3.40
C LYS A 100 4.63 8.33 3.35
N ARG A 101 4.15 8.91 2.24
CA ARG A 101 2.72 9.20 2.06
C ARG A 101 1.88 7.94 2.06
N ARG A 102 2.37 6.85 1.43
CA ARG A 102 1.70 5.55 1.44
C ARG A 102 1.57 5.00 2.87
N ILE A 103 2.64 4.98 3.66
CA ILE A 103 2.57 4.58 5.08
C ILE A 103 1.57 5.44 5.85
N SER A 104 1.56 6.76 5.61
CA SER A 104 0.59 7.66 6.25
C SER A 104 -0.86 7.28 5.92
N SER A 105 -1.16 6.82 4.72
CA SER A 105 -2.50 6.34 4.37
C SER A 105 -2.91 5.11 5.19
N LEU A 106 -1.98 4.17 5.45
CA LEU A 106 -2.24 3.01 6.32
C LEU A 106 -2.44 3.42 7.78
N ARG A 107 -1.66 4.38 8.28
CA ARG A 107 -1.88 4.94 9.63
C ARG A 107 -3.25 5.59 9.75
N ASN A 108 -3.68 6.33 8.73
CA ASN A 108 -5.00 6.97 8.73
C ASN A 108 -6.13 5.95 8.68
N TYR A 109 -5.98 4.87 7.91
CA TYR A 109 -6.92 3.75 7.94
C TYR A 109 -7.14 3.23 9.37
N PHE A 110 -6.07 3.02 10.14
CA PHE A 110 -6.20 2.63 11.55
C PHE A 110 -6.83 3.72 12.42
N ASN A 111 -6.48 5.00 12.20
CA ASN A 111 -7.04 6.12 12.96
C ASN A 111 -8.53 6.37 12.68
N GLU A 112 -9.04 5.95 11.52
CA GLU A 112 -10.44 6.11 11.13
C GLU A 112 -11.27 4.84 11.43
N TYR A 113 -10.60 3.70 11.61
CA TYR A 113 -11.23 2.39 11.85
C TYR A 113 -12.29 2.47 12.96
N LYS A 114 -13.53 2.06 12.61
CA LYS A 114 -14.71 2.07 13.48
C LYS A 114 -14.90 3.39 14.25
N GLY A 115 -14.77 4.53 13.55
CA GLY A 115 -14.94 5.85 14.15
C GLY A 115 -13.77 6.26 15.06
N GLY A 116 -12.57 5.77 14.77
CA GLY A 116 -11.35 6.05 15.52
C GLY A 116 -11.15 5.22 16.78
N MET A 117 -11.67 3.99 16.78
CA MET A 117 -11.51 3.05 17.89
C MET A 117 -10.05 2.84 18.30
N PHE A 118 -9.12 2.80 17.34
CA PHE A 118 -7.71 2.55 17.64
C PHE A 118 -6.97 3.76 18.22
N VAL A 119 -7.49 4.98 18.07
CA VAL A 119 -6.81 6.21 18.50
C VAL A 119 -6.46 6.17 19.99
N LYS A 120 -7.32 5.60 20.83
CA LYS A 120 -7.07 5.46 22.27
C LYS A 120 -5.93 4.49 22.63
N TYR A 121 -5.57 3.58 21.72
CA TYR A 121 -4.51 2.59 21.93
C TYR A 121 -3.16 3.08 21.37
N VAL A 122 -3.16 4.00 20.40
CA VAL A 122 -1.92 4.50 19.78
C VAL A 122 -1.10 5.25 20.81
N ASP A 123 0.13 4.77 21.03
CA ASP A 123 1.11 5.31 21.98
C ASP A 123 0.53 5.60 23.38
N ASN A 124 -0.45 4.77 23.79
CA ASN A 124 -1.08 4.87 25.11
C ASN A 124 -0.03 4.70 26.23
N PRO A 125 0.13 5.67 27.14
CA PRO A 125 1.09 5.57 28.23
C PRO A 125 0.63 4.67 29.39
N ASP A 126 -0.66 4.30 29.46
CA ASP A 126 -1.17 3.39 30.48
C ASP A 126 -0.68 1.95 30.22
N SER A 127 0.22 1.47 31.09
CA SER A 127 0.85 0.15 30.96
C SER A 127 -0.11 -1.02 31.23
N THR A 128 -1.30 -0.75 31.78
CA THR A 128 -2.34 -1.75 32.07
C THR A 128 -3.32 -1.96 30.92
N GLN A 129 -3.24 -1.12 29.89
CA GLN A 129 -4.11 -1.16 28.72
C GLN A 129 -3.35 -1.63 27.48
N GLY A 130 -4.12 -2.00 26.45
CA GLY A 130 -3.56 -2.30 25.15
C GLY A 130 -2.83 -1.09 24.57
N ARG A 131 -1.83 -1.35 23.72
CA ARG A 131 -1.05 -0.28 23.07
C ARG A 131 -0.73 -0.66 21.64
N ILE A 132 -0.81 0.32 20.74
CA ILE A 132 -0.23 0.23 19.39
C ILE A 132 0.99 1.14 19.35
N THR A 133 2.11 0.62 18.89
CA THR A 133 3.29 1.43 18.53
C THR A 133 3.61 1.19 17.05
N TYR A 134 3.72 2.27 16.27
CA TYR A 134 4.08 2.17 14.86
C TYR A 134 5.58 2.36 14.67
N GLU A 135 6.18 1.54 13.83
CA GLU A 135 7.57 1.67 13.39
C GLU A 135 7.64 1.68 11.86
N ASP A 136 8.35 2.65 11.29
CA ASP A 136 8.55 2.73 9.84
C ASP A 136 9.98 2.29 9.53
N VAL A 137 10.14 1.30 8.66
CA VAL A 137 11.46 0.93 8.13
C VAL A 137 11.83 1.82 6.96
N GLU A 138 13.13 2.04 6.77
CA GLU A 138 13.72 2.80 5.67
C GLU A 138 12.99 2.57 4.33
N ILE A 139 12.68 3.70 3.71
CA ILE A 139 11.62 3.86 2.73
C ILE A 139 12.25 4.05 1.35
N GLY A 140 11.83 3.30 0.33
CA GLY A 140 12.39 3.48 -1.01
C GLY A 140 11.95 2.46 -2.06
N GLU A 141 12.76 2.38 -3.12
CA GLU A 141 12.66 1.39 -4.20
C GLU A 141 13.18 0.02 -3.74
N LEU A 142 12.84 -1.03 -4.47
CA LEU A 142 13.47 -2.33 -4.28
C LEU A 142 14.95 -2.26 -4.70
N PRO A 143 15.87 -2.91 -3.97
CA PRO A 143 17.29 -2.96 -4.36
C PRO A 143 17.52 -3.53 -5.76
N ILE A 144 16.62 -4.42 -6.20
CA ILE A 144 16.58 -4.97 -7.56
C ILE A 144 15.13 -4.88 -8.03
N SER A 145 14.89 -4.09 -9.06
CA SER A 145 13.60 -3.96 -9.73
C SER A 145 13.67 -4.59 -11.13
N ARG A 146 12.56 -5.20 -11.56
CA ARG A 146 12.37 -5.66 -12.95
C ARG A 146 11.49 -4.68 -13.74
N VAL A 147 11.20 -3.52 -13.18
CA VAL A 147 10.29 -2.51 -13.72
C VAL A 147 11.11 -1.49 -14.50
N SER A 148 10.60 -1.09 -15.67
CA SER A 148 11.18 -0.01 -16.46
C SER A 148 11.13 1.30 -15.67
N ASP A 149 12.24 2.03 -15.65
CA ASP A 149 12.35 3.40 -15.10
C ASP A 149 12.10 4.47 -16.18
N ASP A 150 11.89 4.08 -17.45
CA ASP A 150 11.63 4.99 -18.54
C ASP A 150 10.19 5.53 -18.50
N LEU A 151 10.07 6.86 -18.36
CA LEU A 151 8.82 7.61 -18.40
C LEU A 151 8.09 7.53 -19.74
N LYS A 152 8.81 7.21 -20.83
CA LYS A 152 8.23 7.04 -22.17
C LYS A 152 7.63 5.64 -22.33
N ASP A 153 8.16 4.64 -21.64
CA ASP A 153 7.66 3.27 -21.63
C ASP A 153 6.58 3.05 -20.56
N LYS A 154 5.49 3.82 -20.65
CA LYS A 154 4.40 3.75 -19.67
C LYS A 154 3.77 2.35 -19.58
N LYS A 155 3.76 1.60 -20.68
CA LYS A 155 3.30 0.22 -20.72
C LYS A 155 3.99 -0.61 -19.64
N ASN A 156 5.32 -0.55 -19.55
CA ASN A 156 6.07 -1.33 -18.58
C ASN A 156 6.32 -0.60 -17.25
N SER A 157 6.47 0.72 -17.26
CA SER A 157 6.81 1.52 -16.07
C SER A 157 5.61 1.93 -15.22
N VAL A 158 4.40 1.89 -15.77
CA VAL A 158 3.15 2.28 -15.08
C VAL A 158 2.11 1.17 -15.06
N TYR A 159 1.77 0.64 -16.24
CA TYR A 159 0.60 -0.22 -16.41
C TYR A 159 0.91 -1.72 -16.30
N SER A 160 2.18 -2.10 -16.12
CA SER A 160 2.52 -3.51 -15.92
C SER A 160 2.15 -3.98 -14.51
N PRO A 161 1.80 -5.27 -14.34
CA PRO A 161 1.58 -5.85 -13.03
C PRO A 161 2.87 -5.83 -12.18
N PHE A 162 4.04 -5.85 -12.81
CA PHE A 162 5.33 -5.71 -12.12
C PHE A 162 5.47 -4.33 -11.47
N ALA A 163 5.21 -3.25 -12.23
CA ALA A 163 5.23 -1.89 -11.72
C ALA A 163 4.21 -1.69 -10.60
N ALA A 164 3.01 -2.23 -10.79
CA ALA A 164 1.93 -2.12 -9.82
C ALA A 164 2.26 -2.85 -8.50
N ARG A 165 2.85 -4.05 -8.55
CA ARG A 165 3.24 -4.83 -7.36
C ARG A 165 4.32 -4.16 -6.51
N GLU A 166 5.18 -3.32 -7.10
CA GLU A 166 6.17 -2.53 -6.35
C GLU A 166 5.55 -1.30 -5.66
N ARG A 167 4.33 -0.90 -6.04
CA ARG A 167 3.64 0.27 -5.49
C ARG A 167 2.73 -0.13 -4.33
N LYS A 168 3.33 -0.56 -3.23
CA LYS A 168 2.59 -1.11 -2.08
C LYS A 168 3.08 -0.60 -0.73
N ILE A 169 2.30 -0.92 0.29
CA ILE A 169 2.67 -0.85 1.70
C ILE A 169 2.65 -2.28 2.22
N GLN A 170 3.56 -2.64 3.10
CA GLN A 170 3.53 -3.92 3.80
C GLN A 170 3.66 -3.69 5.29
N ILE A 171 2.84 -4.40 6.07
CA ILE A 171 3.13 -4.69 7.47
C ILE A 171 4.13 -5.85 7.45
N ILE A 172 5.38 -5.56 7.81
CA ILE A 172 6.49 -6.52 7.67
C ILE A 172 6.78 -7.28 8.96
N ALA A 173 6.36 -6.74 10.10
CA ALA A 173 6.45 -7.41 11.38
C ALA A 173 5.33 -6.94 12.31
N VAL A 174 4.90 -7.87 13.14
CA VAL A 174 4.06 -7.60 14.31
C VAL A 174 4.75 -8.26 15.48
N SER A 175 5.07 -7.49 16.51
CA SER A 175 5.63 -8.03 17.74
C SER A 175 4.79 -7.60 18.93
N PHE A 176 4.81 -8.44 19.95
CA PHE A 176 4.15 -8.20 21.22
C PHE A 176 5.21 -7.66 22.18
N GLY A 177 4.91 -6.53 22.82
CA GLY A 177 5.76 -5.94 23.85
C GLY A 177 5.39 -6.42 25.24
N GLU A 178 6.31 -6.29 26.18
CA GLU A 178 6.04 -6.40 27.63
C GLU A 178 5.26 -5.20 28.18
#